data_AF-A0A6I5E5P2-F1
#
_entry.id   AF-A0A6I5E5P2-F1
#
_cell.length_a   1.000
_cell.length_b   1.000
_cell.length_c   1.000
_cell.angle_alpha   90.00
_cell.angle_beta   90.00
_cell.angle_gamma   90.00
#
_symmetry.space_group_name_H-M   'P 1'
#
loop_
_entity.id
_entity.type
_entity.pdbx_description
1 polymer ?
#
loop_
_entity_poly.entity_id
_entity_poly.type
_entity_poly.pdbx_seq_one_letter_code
_entity_poly.pdbx_strand_id
1 'polypeptide(L)'
;MHIRKVVGRVTYQACDECAEGVITDVVLDGPFRDSGLGTRALLHLRSRHPGVTWRTTLDHRLTRGLLRRMRIPRTVVDGSCSHVRAAVVAQAAGG
;
A
#
# COMPACT_ATOMS: atom_id res chain seq x y z
N MET A 1 25.04 19.89 4.30
CA MET A 1 24.84 18.51 3.82
C MET A 1 23.50 18.01 4.33
N HIS A 2 22.55 17.64 3.46
CA HIS A 2 21.25 17.10 3.87
C HIS A 2 21.28 15.58 3.72
N ILE A 3 21.21 14.86 4.85
CA ILE A 3 21.12 13.40 4.85
C ILE A 3 19.65 13.02 4.62
N ARG A 4 19.37 12.25 3.57
CA ARG A 4 18.05 11.66 3.35
C ARG A 4 17.96 10.36 4.14
N LYS A 5 16.90 10.20 4.93
CA LYS A 5 16.59 8.97 5.66
C LYS A 5 15.23 8.44 5.21
N VAL A 6 15.14 7.13 5.02
CA VAL A 6 13.85 6.44 4.88
C VAL A 6 13.18 6.40 6.25
N VAL A 7 11.99 7.00 6.36
CA VAL A 7 11.23 7.14 7.61
C VAL A 7 9.94 6.31 7.62
N GLY A 8 9.75 5.48 6.59
CA GLY A 8 8.58 4.62 6.45
C GLY A 8 8.53 3.87 5.12
N ARG A 9 7.58 2.96 5.01
CA ARG A 9 7.36 2.09 3.85
C ARG A 9 5.87 1.79 3.68
N VAL A 10 5.42 1.72 2.43
CA VAL A 10 4.12 1.16 2.06
C VAL A 10 4.38 -0.06 1.20
N THR A 11 3.89 -1.21 1.62
CA THR A 11 3.94 -2.46 0.86
C THR A 11 2.57 -2.69 0.24
N TYR A 12 2.56 -2.95 -1.06
CA TYR A 12 1.32 -3.12 -1.81
C TYR A 12 1.52 -4.04 -3.00
N GLN A 13 0.41 -4.57 -3.49
CA GLN A 13 0.28 -5.23 -4.77
C GLN A 13 -0.71 -4.44 -5.61
N ALA A 14 -0.41 -4.23 -6.88
CA ALA A 14 -1.31 -3.58 -7.83
C ALA A 14 -1.37 -4.41 -9.11
N CYS A 15 -2.53 -4.38 -9.75
CA CYS A 15 -2.77 -4.96 -11.06
C CYS A 15 -3.32 -3.88 -11.97
N ASP A 16 -2.52 -3.47 -12.94
CA ASP A 16 -2.94 -2.45 -13.91
C ASP A 16 -4.04 -3.01 -14.84
N GLU A 17 -4.03 -4.32 -15.12
CA GLU A 17 -5.02 -4.99 -15.97
C GLU A 17 -6.41 -5.05 -15.31
N CYS A 18 -6.47 -5.31 -13.99
CA CYS A 18 -7.73 -5.35 -13.25
C CYS A 18 -8.10 -3.99 -12.65
N ALA A 19 -7.22 -2.99 -12.70
CA ALA A 19 -7.35 -1.73 -11.98
C ALA A 19 -7.63 -1.91 -10.47
N GLU A 20 -6.99 -2.92 -9.85
CA GLU A 20 -7.17 -3.24 -8.44
C GLU A 20 -5.83 -3.24 -7.70
N GLY A 21 -5.85 -2.81 -6.43
CA GLY A 21 -4.66 -2.78 -5.60
C GLY A 21 -4.95 -3.10 -4.13
N VAL A 22 -4.04 -3.82 -3.50
CA VAL A 22 -4.12 -4.21 -2.09
C VAL A 22 -2.90 -3.70 -1.35
N ILE A 23 -3.13 -2.89 -0.31
CA ILE A 23 -2.09 -2.46 0.62
C ILE A 23 -1.98 -3.49 1.73
N THR A 24 -0.83 -4.15 1.79
CA THR A 24 -0.53 -5.23 2.74
C THR A 24 0.24 -4.74 3.95
N ASP A 25 0.97 -3.62 3.85
CA ASP A 25 1.66 -3.02 4.99
C ASP A 25 1.86 -1.50 4.86
N VAL A 26 1.82 -0.81 6.01
CA VAL A 26 2.14 0.62 6.13
C VAL A 26 2.91 0.84 7.43
N VAL A 27 4.21 1.06 7.31
CA VAL A 27 5.11 1.31 8.45
C VAL A 27 5.60 2.75 8.39
N LEU A 28 5.50 3.44 9.52
CA LEU A 28 6.08 4.76 9.73
C LEU A 28 6.88 4.73 11.04
N ASP A 29 8.08 5.31 10.98
CA ASP A 29 8.91 5.58 12.15
C ASP A 29 8.10 6.41 13.17
N GLY A 30 8.21 6.06 14.46
CA GLY A 30 7.40 6.62 15.55
C GLY A 30 7.19 8.15 15.50
N PRO A 31 8.26 8.96 15.37
CA PRO A 31 8.16 10.42 15.32
C PRO A 31 7.32 10.97 14.15
N PHE A 32 7.09 10.17 13.11
CA PHE A 32 6.44 10.59 11.88
C PHE A 32 5.00 10.08 11.73
N ARG A 33 4.48 9.31 12.70
CA ARG A 33 3.15 8.70 12.61
C ARG A 33 2.02 9.73 12.47
N ASP A 34 2.14 10.86 13.16
CA ASP A 34 1.15 11.95 13.13
C ASP A 34 1.55 13.13 12.24
N SER A 35 2.69 13.04 11.54
CA SER A 35 3.22 14.11 10.68
C SER A 35 2.50 14.25 9.33
N GLY A 36 1.50 13.41 9.06
CA GLY A 36 0.81 13.37 7.77
C GLY A 36 1.58 12.61 6.67
N LEU A 37 2.76 12.07 6.95
CA LEU A 37 3.55 11.31 5.99
C LEU A 37 2.82 10.07 5.46
N GLY A 38 2.03 9.39 6.29
CA GLY A 38 1.18 8.29 5.82
C GLY A 38 0.17 8.73 4.75
N THR A 39 -0.48 9.88 4.97
CA THR A 39 -1.41 10.46 3.97
C THR A 39 -0.67 10.79 2.68
N ARG A 40 0.50 11.43 2.79
CA ARG A 40 1.32 11.84 1.64
C ARG A 40 1.80 10.63 0.85
N ALA A 41 2.24 9.56 1.53
CA ALA A 41 2.66 8.32 0.90
C ALA A 41 1.50 7.66 0.12
N LEU A 42 0.29 7.63 0.69
CA LEU A 42 -0.88 7.04 0.04
C LEU A 42 -1.43 7.91 -1.11
N LEU A 43 -1.35 9.23 -1.01
CA LEU A 43 -1.65 10.13 -2.13
C LEU A 43 -0.66 9.93 -3.27
N HIS A 44 0.63 9.81 -2.96
CA HIS A 44 1.65 9.52 -3.94
C HIS A 44 1.42 8.17 -4.62
N LEU A 45 1.04 7.14 -3.84
CA LEU A 45 0.67 5.82 -4.36
C LEU A 45 -0.48 5.92 -5.38
N ARG A 46 -1.55 6.66 -5.07
CA ARG A 46 -2.67 6.88 -5.99
C ARG A 46 -2.29 7.66 -7.23
N SER A 47 -1.41 8.64 -7.09
CA SER A 47 -0.91 9.41 -8.24
C SER A 47 -0.07 8.56 -9.18
N ARG A 48 0.64 7.55 -8.66
CA ARG A 48 1.46 6.63 -9.45
C ARG A 48 0.61 5.60 -10.20
N HIS A 49 -0.54 5.25 -9.64
CA HIS A 49 -1.45 4.23 -10.15
C HIS A 49 -2.86 4.82 -10.33
N PRO A 50 -3.04 5.72 -11.31
CA PRO A 50 -4.33 6.35 -11.56
C PRO A 50 -5.36 5.28 -12.00
N GLY A 51 -6.58 5.38 -11.48
CA GLY A 51 -7.65 4.43 -11.81
C GLY A 51 -7.65 3.14 -10.98
N VAL A 52 -6.61 2.87 -10.18
CA VAL A 52 -6.58 1.69 -9.32
C VAL A 52 -7.49 1.86 -8.11
N THR A 53 -8.36 0.88 -7.90
CA THR A 53 -9.21 0.77 -6.71
C THR A 53 -8.43 0.09 -5.58
N TRP A 54 -8.13 0.87 -4.53
CA TRP A 54 -7.31 0.43 -3.41
C TRP A 54 -8.13 -0.19 -2.27
N ARG A 55 -7.70 -1.36 -1.80
CA ARG A 55 -8.19 -2.04 -0.58
C ARG A 55 -7.01 -2.34 0.34
N THR A 56 -7.27 -2.83 1.55
CA THR A 56 -6.23 -3.21 2.50
C THR A 56 -6.58 -4.46 3.29
N THR A 57 -5.58 -5.27 3.62
CA THR A 57 -5.72 -6.41 4.54
C THR A 57 -5.41 -6.02 5.99
N LEU A 58 -4.94 -4.79 6.23
CA LEU A 58 -4.53 -4.30 7.54
C LEU A 58 -5.70 -4.11 8.50
N ASP A 59 -5.50 -4.57 9.74
CA ASP A 59 -6.46 -4.36 10.84
C ASP A 59 -5.88 -3.58 12.03
N HIS A 60 -4.62 -3.12 11.93
CA HIS A 60 -3.96 -2.45 13.04
C HIS A 60 -4.62 -1.12 13.39
N ARG A 61 -4.85 -0.88 14.69
CA ARG A 61 -5.49 0.35 15.22
C ARG A 61 -4.81 1.62 14.71
N LEU A 62 -3.47 1.59 14.61
CA LEU A 62 -2.65 2.73 14.18
C LEU A 62 -2.85 3.10 12.72
N THR A 63 -2.99 2.12 11.82
CA THR A 63 -3.20 2.36 10.39
C THR A 63 -4.67 2.56 10.06
N ARG A 64 -5.59 2.08 10.89
CA ARG A 64 -7.04 2.20 10.69
C ARG A 64 -7.50 3.65 10.54
N GLY A 65 -6.97 4.59 11.32
CA GLY A 65 -7.30 6.02 11.20
C GLY A 65 -6.88 6.61 9.85
N LEU A 66 -5.66 6.30 9.42
CA LEU A 66 -5.12 6.70 8.13
C LEU A 66 -5.94 6.11 6.96
N LEU A 67 -6.22 4.80 6.99
CA LEU A 67 -6.94 4.08 5.94
C LEU A 67 -8.38 4.59 5.81
N ARG A 68 -9.06 4.87 6.93
CA ARG A 68 -10.38 5.50 6.93
C ARG A 68 -10.36 6.90 6.32
N ARG A 69 -9.39 7.74 6.69
CA ARG A 69 -9.22 9.07 6.12
C ARG A 69 -8.98 9.01 4.60
N MET A 70 -8.23 8.01 4.15
CA MET A 70 -7.97 7.77 2.74
C MET A 70 -9.12 7.03 2.01
N ARG A 71 -10.19 6.62 2.70
CA ARG A 71 -11.29 5.82 2.14
C ARG A 71 -10.80 4.52 1.50
N ILE A 72 -9.88 3.82 2.15
CA ILE A 72 -9.37 2.52 1.71
C ILE A 72 -10.10 1.44 2.52
N PRO A 73 -11.08 0.73 1.93
CA PRO A 73 -11.83 -0.29 2.64
C PRO A 73 -10.97 -1.53 2.92
N ARG A 74 -11.29 -2.22 4.00
CA ARG A 74 -10.68 -3.50 4.34
C ARG A 74 -11.24 -4.59 3.41
N THR A 75 -10.36 -5.50 2.97
CA THR A 75 -10.73 -6.74 2.28
C THR A 75 -10.26 -7.93 3.12
N VAL A 76 -11.09 -8.98 3.18
CA VAL A 76 -10.77 -10.24 3.88
C VAL A 76 -10.07 -11.22 2.93
N VAL A 77 -10.35 -11.12 1.64
CA VAL A 77 -9.65 -11.84 0.59
C VAL A 77 -8.40 -11.05 0.27
N ASP A 78 -7.24 -11.70 0.33
CA ASP A 78 -6.03 -11.19 -0.31
C ASP A 78 -6.35 -11.13 -1.79
N GLY A 79 -6.85 -9.98 -2.23
CA GLY A 79 -7.43 -9.70 -3.55
C GLY A 79 -6.36 -9.71 -4.64
N SER A 80 -5.51 -10.72 -4.61
CA SER A 80 -4.61 -11.07 -5.68
C SER A 80 -5.47 -11.67 -6.77
N CYS A 81 -5.89 -10.82 -7.71
CA CYS A 81 -6.41 -11.31 -8.98
C CYS A 81 -5.41 -12.32 -9.57
N SER A 82 -5.87 -13.17 -10.49
CA SER A 82 -5.02 -14.17 -11.16
C SER A 82 -3.71 -13.57 -11.69
N HIS A 83 -3.72 -12.31 -12.12
CA HIS A 83 -2.55 -11.56 -12.59
C HIS A 83 -1.55 -11.21 -11.47
N VAL A 84 -2.02 -10.81 -10.28
CA VAL A 84 -1.14 -10.59 -9.12
C VAL A 84 -0.54 -11.91 -8.64
N ARG A 85 -1.32 -12.99 -8.61
CA ARG A 85 -0.80 -14.34 -8.32
C ARG A 85 0.25 -14.76 -9.35
N ALA A 86 -0.03 -14.56 -10.65
CA ALA A 86 0.90 -14.90 -11.73
C ALA A 86 2.18 -14.07 -11.66
N ALA A 87 2.10 -12.77 -11.38
CA ALA A 87 3.25 -11.89 -11.24
C ALA A 87 4.14 -12.28 -10.05
N VAL A 88 3.55 -12.68 -8.91
CA VAL A 88 4.32 -13.17 -7.76
C VAL A 88 5.00 -14.50 -8.07
N VAL A 89 4.31 -15.43 -8.73
CA VAL A 89 4.89 -16.72 -9.15
C VAL A 89 6.01 -16.52 -10.18
N ALA A 90 5.84 -15.61 -11.14
CA ALA A 90 6.88 -15.27 -12.11
C ALA A 90 8.13 -14.65 -11.45
N GLN A 91 7.94 -13.81 -10.43
CA GLN A 91 9.05 -13.24 -9.65
C GLN A 91 9.80 -14.29 -8.81
N ALA A 92 9.12 -15.36 -8.37
CA ALA A 92 9.74 -16.43 -7.58
C ALA A 92 10.46 -17.50 -8.42
N ALA A 93 10.09 -17.66 -9.70
CA ALA A 93 10.66 -18.68 -10.60
C ALA A 93 11.91 -18.23 -11.39
N GLY A 94 12.32 -16.97 -11.25
CA GLY A 94 13.47 -16.38 -11.95
C GLY A 94 14.73 -16.20 -11.10
N GLY A 95 14.88 -16.98 -10.02
CA GLY A 95 16.06 -16.97 -9.14
C GLY A 95 17.12 -17.98 -9.53
#